data_AF-A0A8H5D5Q2-F1
#
_entry.id   AF-A0A8H5D5Q2-F1
#
_cell.length_a   1.000
_cell.length_b   1.000
_cell.length_c   1.000
_cell.angle_alpha   90.00
_cell.angle_beta   90.00
_cell.angle_gamma   90.00
#
_symmetry.space_group_name_H-M   'P 1'
#
loop_
_entity.id
_entity.type
_entity.pdbx_description
1 polymer ?
#
loop_
_entity_poly.entity_id
_entity_poly.type
_entity_poly.pdbx_seq_one_letter_code
_entity_poly.pdbx_strand_id
1 'polypeptide(L)'
;MADSGGPDTASSTSTSNHTTSAPTLEITLEQAQIIIRKLLPGHDQSSVCKLTDIRSKGFSFTAGTRIYIIDLIKSTNDSGRHGPSDHPASSVSTSSERQSECACFLTITHPTTCSGEYNPNTLPVIHDLLNSIRAKTEIPLTESILDTSLSLIPYHFLLSGTTITPSDHLLSVTDARKSGLLSEKASSFLDLELGKFLGQLHANVQNDWFGVPLLEKPAEPSYAWQETFTNLLEGLIYHFENGNVKVDFEIPYEKIRLYHSRAIGFSLFDDVEVPSLVWLTGSEDDVFISKPTNPDDPWSFEICAILPVGAHAIWGDPLLESFFIPPNPTKAMAEGYIGGGGGALTIFPRQNTKRIWYDLFLALLVLYEIRNLGDADEIKEKRAWCEKTILDSVDALKDAPNY
;
A
#
# COMPACT_ATOMS: atom_id res chain seq x y z
N MET A 1 9.30 71.99 -41.10
CA MET A 1 10.02 71.64 -39.86
C MET A 1 9.47 70.28 -39.45
N ALA A 2 10.13 69.20 -39.87
CA ALA A 2 11.13 68.46 -39.08
C ALA A 2 10.43 67.73 -37.90
N ASP A 3 10.57 66.44 -37.64
CA ASP A 3 11.52 65.43 -38.09
C ASP A 3 11.02 64.03 -37.64
N SER A 4 11.57 63.00 -38.28
CA SER A 4 11.88 61.65 -37.76
C SER A 4 10.80 60.75 -37.15
N GLY A 5 10.43 59.72 -37.92
CA GLY A 5 9.91 58.46 -37.41
C GLY A 5 11.02 57.51 -36.94
N GLY A 6 10.67 56.63 -36.01
CA GLY A 6 11.46 55.46 -35.60
C GLY A 6 10.53 54.26 -35.42
N PRO A 7 10.89 53.06 -35.90
CA PRO A 7 10.09 51.85 -35.67
C PRO A 7 10.52 51.17 -34.37
N ASP A 8 9.56 50.93 -33.48
CA ASP A 8 9.76 50.13 -32.27
C ASP A 8 9.95 48.65 -32.64
N THR A 9 11.18 48.19 -32.49
CA THR A 9 11.57 46.78 -32.50
C THR A 9 11.02 46.07 -31.25
N ALA A 10 9.99 45.25 -31.43
CA ALA A 10 9.52 44.30 -30.42
C ALA A 10 10.56 43.18 -30.22
N SER A 11 11.29 43.25 -29.10
CA SER A 11 12.20 42.21 -28.62
C SER A 11 11.40 41.01 -28.11
N SER A 12 11.28 39.96 -28.92
CA SER A 12 10.75 38.66 -28.52
C SER A 12 11.78 37.90 -27.67
N THR A 13 11.68 38.02 -26.35
CA THR A 13 12.40 37.15 -25.41
C THR A 13 11.75 35.76 -25.42
N SER A 14 12.37 34.83 -26.14
CA SER A 14 12.07 33.41 -26.09
C SER A 14 12.53 32.84 -24.74
N THR A 15 11.63 32.77 -23.76
CA THR A 15 11.84 31.98 -22.55
C THR A 15 11.81 30.51 -22.93
N SER A 16 13.00 29.92 -23.09
CA SER A 16 13.18 28.47 -23.22
C SER A 16 12.78 27.83 -21.88
N ASN A 17 11.57 27.28 -21.82
CA ASN A 17 11.14 26.42 -20.73
C ASN A 17 11.96 25.11 -20.81
N HIS A 18 13.10 25.08 -20.14
CA HIS A 18 13.79 23.84 -19.84
C HIS A 18 12.96 23.10 -18.79
N THR A 19 12.13 22.17 -19.26
CA THR A 19 11.44 21.21 -18.42
C THR A 19 12.49 20.23 -17.89
N THR A 20 13.13 20.56 -16.77
CA THR A 20 14.00 19.62 -16.06
C THR A 20 13.11 18.51 -15.53
N SER A 21 13.17 17.32 -16.12
CA SER A 21 12.43 16.15 -15.62
C SER A 21 12.83 15.92 -14.17
N ALA A 22 11.84 15.83 -13.27
CA ALA A 22 12.10 15.50 -11.87
C ALA A 22 12.93 14.20 -11.80
N PRO A 23 13.92 14.12 -10.89
CA PRO A 23 14.76 12.94 -10.76
C PRO A 23 13.88 11.71 -10.44
N THR A 24 14.13 10.60 -11.14
CA THR A 24 13.42 9.34 -10.92
C THR A 24 13.64 8.85 -9.49
N LEU A 25 12.57 8.47 -8.80
CA LEU A 25 12.61 7.89 -7.45
C LEU A 25 13.18 6.47 -7.51
N GLU A 26 14.51 6.37 -7.43
CA GLU A 26 15.24 5.09 -7.49
C GLU A 26 16.46 5.09 -6.57
N ILE A 27 16.83 3.92 -6.05
CA ILE A 27 18.07 3.70 -5.30
C ILE A 27 18.97 2.66 -5.98
N THR A 28 20.25 2.77 -5.71
CA THR A 28 21.30 1.86 -6.18
C THR A 28 21.57 0.73 -5.18
N LEU A 29 22.24 -0.34 -5.63
CA LEU A 29 22.70 -1.42 -4.75
C LEU A 29 23.67 -0.90 -3.68
N GLU A 30 24.52 0.07 -4.02
CA GLU A 30 25.48 0.69 -3.10
C GLU A 30 24.76 1.48 -2.00
N GLN A 31 23.70 2.21 -2.35
CA GLN A 31 22.86 2.92 -1.39
C GLN A 31 22.13 1.97 -0.45
N ALA A 32 21.52 0.91 -1.00
CA ALA A 32 20.91 -0.14 -0.18
C ALA A 32 21.95 -0.78 0.76
N GLN A 33 23.16 -1.07 0.27
CA GLN A 33 24.26 -1.63 1.05
C GLN A 33 24.67 -0.73 2.23
N ILE A 34 24.70 0.60 2.04
CA ILE A 34 25.01 1.58 3.10
C ILE A 34 23.93 1.56 4.18
N ILE A 35 22.65 1.54 3.78
CA ILE A 35 21.51 1.50 4.71
C ILE A 35 21.59 0.25 5.58
N ILE A 36 21.74 -0.92 4.95
CA ILE A 36 21.75 -2.22 5.64
C ILE A 36 22.88 -2.28 6.68
N ARG A 37 24.11 -1.94 6.29
CA ARG A 37 25.26 -2.03 7.22
C ARG A 37 25.16 -1.09 8.40
N LYS A 38 24.53 0.07 8.22
CA LYS A 38 24.45 1.09 9.27
C LYS A 38 23.28 0.88 10.21
N LEU A 39 22.14 0.42 9.69
CA LEU A 39 20.88 0.47 10.42
C LEU A 39 20.32 -0.90 10.78
N LEU A 40 20.58 -1.94 9.99
CA LEU A 40 19.95 -3.25 10.22
C LEU A 40 20.74 -4.05 11.28
N PRO A 41 20.15 -4.35 12.45
CA PRO A 41 20.89 -4.98 13.55
C PRO A 41 21.45 -6.36 13.19
N GLY A 42 22.74 -6.59 13.44
CA GLY A 42 23.42 -7.86 13.13
C GLY A 42 23.78 -8.05 11.66
N HIS A 43 23.66 -7.00 10.84
CA HIS A 43 23.95 -7.03 9.40
C HIS A 43 25.07 -6.05 8.98
N ASP A 44 25.94 -5.65 9.91
CA ASP A 44 27.08 -4.76 9.66
C ASP A 44 28.10 -5.35 8.65
N GLN A 45 28.21 -6.68 8.61
CA GLN A 45 29.04 -7.42 7.64
C GLN A 45 28.26 -8.05 6.48
N SER A 46 26.93 -7.88 6.43
CA SER A 46 26.13 -8.43 5.33
C SER A 46 26.41 -7.72 4.01
N SER A 47 26.25 -8.45 2.91
CA SER A 47 26.26 -7.89 1.57
C SER A 47 24.89 -7.93 0.93
N VAL A 48 24.48 -6.84 0.29
CA VAL A 48 23.30 -6.79 -0.58
C VAL A 48 23.65 -7.44 -1.90
N CYS A 49 22.99 -8.53 -2.27
CA CYS A 49 23.25 -9.25 -3.52
C CYS A 49 22.23 -8.93 -4.62
N LYS A 50 21.00 -8.58 -4.25
CA LYS A 50 19.92 -8.30 -5.18
C LYS A 50 18.97 -7.27 -4.60
N LEU A 51 18.49 -6.40 -5.48
CA LEU A 51 17.51 -5.36 -5.20
C LEU A 51 16.39 -5.52 -6.21
N THR A 52 15.18 -5.81 -5.74
CA THR A 52 14.00 -6.07 -6.59
C THR A 52 12.94 -5.01 -6.32
N ASP A 53 12.60 -4.21 -7.33
CA ASP A 53 11.47 -3.26 -7.25
C ASP A 53 10.14 -4.03 -7.18
N ILE A 54 9.34 -3.73 -6.16
CA ILE A 54 7.99 -4.28 -6.01
C ILE A 54 7.02 -3.34 -6.70
N ARG A 55 6.56 -3.77 -7.86
CA ARG A 55 5.44 -3.11 -8.55
C ARG A 55 4.14 -3.67 -8.00
N SER A 56 3.41 -2.85 -7.25
CA SER A 56 2.10 -3.25 -6.71
C SER A 56 1.11 -3.44 -7.87
N LYS A 57 0.75 -4.69 -8.14
CA LYS A 57 -0.29 -5.06 -9.11
C LYS A 57 -1.70 -4.77 -8.56
N GLY A 58 -1.83 -4.68 -7.24
CA GLY A 58 -3.07 -4.38 -6.52
C GLY A 58 -3.40 -2.89 -6.44
N PHE A 59 -4.03 -2.47 -5.34
CA PHE A 59 -4.46 -1.08 -5.14
C PHE A 59 -3.46 -0.23 -4.33
N SER A 60 -2.51 -0.87 -3.63
CA SER A 60 -1.46 -0.24 -2.80
C SER A 60 -0.40 0.56 -3.57
N PHE A 61 -0.72 1.02 -4.77
CA PHE A 61 0.17 1.85 -5.55
C PHE A 61 0.10 3.31 -5.07
N THR A 62 1.27 3.93 -4.89
CA THR A 62 1.38 5.37 -4.63
C THR A 62 2.45 5.97 -5.53
N ALA A 63 2.10 7.03 -6.28
CA ALA A 63 3.02 7.60 -7.28
C ALA A 63 4.33 8.10 -6.66
N GLY A 64 4.26 8.62 -5.43
CA GLY A 64 5.38 9.20 -4.68
C GLY A 64 6.21 8.21 -3.87
N THR A 65 5.96 6.90 -4.01
CA THR A 65 6.62 5.87 -3.19
C THR A 65 7.17 4.76 -4.08
N ARG A 66 8.27 4.14 -3.65
CA ARG A 66 8.79 2.87 -4.20
C ARG A 66 9.11 1.92 -3.07
N ILE A 67 8.91 0.62 -3.33
CA ILE A 67 9.17 -0.44 -2.36
C ILE A 67 10.12 -1.43 -3.02
N TYR A 68 11.15 -1.84 -2.29
CA TYR A 68 12.13 -2.81 -2.76
C TYR A 68 12.19 -4.02 -1.83
N ILE A 69 12.42 -5.21 -2.40
CA ILE A 69 12.95 -6.38 -1.69
C ILE A 69 14.46 -6.37 -1.82
N ILE A 70 15.16 -6.45 -0.69
CA ILE A 70 16.62 -6.47 -0.60
C ILE A 70 17.04 -7.86 -0.12
N ASP A 71 17.73 -8.61 -0.97
CA ASP A 71 18.33 -9.89 -0.58
C ASP A 71 19.70 -9.71 0.04
N LEU A 72 19.93 -10.43 1.14
CA LEU A 72 21.13 -10.33 1.96
C LEU A 72 21.88 -11.66 2.02
N ILE A 73 23.20 -11.58 1.94
CA ILE A 73 24.13 -12.67 2.24
C ILE A 73 24.85 -12.30 3.55
N LYS A 74 24.81 -13.18 4.56
CA LYS A 74 25.59 -13.00 5.79
C LYS A 74 27.04 -13.40 5.57
N SER A 75 27.95 -12.66 6.20
CA SER A 75 29.37 -13.01 6.14
C SER A 75 29.64 -14.19 7.08
N THR A 76 30.14 -15.31 6.55
CA THR A 76 30.47 -16.53 7.30
C THR A 76 31.74 -16.43 8.15
N ASN A 77 32.25 -15.21 8.36
CA ASN A 77 33.50 -14.97 9.07
C ASN A 77 33.47 -15.34 10.57
N ASP A 78 32.32 -15.77 11.09
CA ASP A 78 32.17 -16.22 12.48
C ASP A 78 32.27 -17.75 12.67
N SER A 79 32.89 -18.46 11.74
CA SER A 79 33.34 -19.86 11.95
C SER A 79 34.56 -19.96 12.89
N GLY A 80 34.52 -19.18 13.98
CA GLY A 80 35.49 -19.18 15.05
C GLY A 80 35.56 -20.53 15.76
N ARG A 81 36.72 -21.20 15.58
CA ARG A 81 37.35 -22.13 16.53
C ARG A 81 36.61 -23.44 16.84
N HIS A 82 36.42 -24.29 15.83
CA HIS A 82 36.57 -25.73 16.08
C HIS A 82 38.03 -26.12 15.89
N GLY A 83 38.55 -26.88 16.86
CA GLY A 83 39.96 -27.22 17.01
C GLY A 83 40.56 -28.00 15.84
N PRO A 84 41.88 -28.24 15.87
CA PRO A 84 42.61 -28.88 14.77
C PRO A 84 42.09 -30.31 14.57
N SER A 85 41.30 -30.53 13.51
CA SER A 85 41.03 -31.87 13.00
C SER A 85 41.93 -32.12 11.80
N ASP A 86 42.96 -32.95 12.02
CA ASP A 86 43.87 -33.44 11.00
C ASP A 86 43.14 -34.37 10.01
N HIS A 87 42.53 -33.81 8.97
CA HIS A 87 42.12 -34.62 7.81
C HIS A 87 42.53 -33.96 6.49
N PRO A 88 43.30 -34.68 5.63
CA PRO A 88 43.84 -34.12 4.41
C PRO A 88 42.78 -34.01 3.30
N ALA A 89 42.87 -32.86 2.64
CA ALA A 89 41.96 -32.34 1.63
C ALA A 89 41.96 -33.13 0.31
N SER A 90 40.77 -33.31 -0.26
CA SER A 90 40.59 -33.49 -1.71
C SER A 90 39.12 -33.29 -2.10
N SER A 91 38.71 -32.07 -2.40
CA SER A 91 37.60 -31.82 -3.32
C SER A 91 37.65 -30.42 -3.91
N VAL A 92 37.49 -30.38 -5.22
CA VAL A 92 37.46 -29.20 -6.08
C VAL A 92 36.16 -28.43 -5.80
N SER A 93 36.27 -27.24 -5.24
CA SER A 93 35.15 -26.34 -5.00
C SER A 93 34.71 -25.70 -6.32
N THR A 94 33.72 -26.31 -6.95
CA THR A 94 32.89 -25.63 -7.97
C THR A 94 32.28 -24.38 -7.34
N SER A 95 32.30 -23.26 -8.06
CA SER A 95 31.76 -21.97 -7.66
C SER A 95 30.30 -22.12 -7.20
N SER A 96 30.09 -22.31 -5.90
CA SER A 96 28.77 -22.30 -5.31
C SER A 96 28.26 -20.87 -5.45
N GLU A 97 27.24 -20.68 -6.27
CA GLU A 97 26.45 -19.45 -6.25
C GLU A 97 26.09 -19.15 -4.80
N ARG A 98 26.49 -17.98 -4.31
CA ARG A 98 26.17 -17.57 -2.95
C ARG A 98 24.68 -17.34 -2.89
N GLN A 99 23.96 -18.27 -2.27
CA GLN A 99 22.53 -18.15 -2.06
C GLN A 99 22.25 -17.10 -0.98
N SER A 100 21.24 -16.26 -1.23
CA SER A 100 20.72 -15.32 -0.26
C SER A 100 20.11 -16.07 0.91
N GLU A 101 20.35 -15.60 2.13
CA GLU A 101 19.86 -16.27 3.34
C GLU A 101 18.59 -15.63 3.91
N CYS A 102 18.38 -14.35 3.62
CA CYS A 102 17.27 -13.57 4.15
C CYS A 102 16.96 -12.39 3.23
N ALA A 103 15.78 -11.81 3.41
CA ALA A 103 15.36 -10.61 2.70
C ALA A 103 14.85 -9.55 3.68
N CYS A 104 14.76 -8.30 3.24
CA CYS A 104 14.04 -7.23 3.94
C CYS A 104 13.39 -6.30 2.92
N PHE A 105 12.49 -5.44 3.40
CA PHE A 105 11.74 -4.51 2.57
C PHE A 105 12.19 -3.08 2.85
N LEU A 106 12.35 -2.28 1.79
CA LEU A 106 12.73 -0.88 1.88
C LEU A 106 11.72 -0.03 1.11
N THR A 107 11.02 0.84 1.83
CA THR A 107 10.13 1.84 1.23
C THR A 107 10.86 3.18 1.17
N ILE A 108 10.86 3.85 0.02
CA ILE A 108 11.46 5.17 -0.16
C ILE A 108 10.43 6.19 -0.66
N THR A 109 10.60 7.46 -0.27
CA THR A 109 9.83 8.58 -0.81
C THR A 109 10.68 9.85 -0.89
N HIS A 110 10.28 10.79 -1.75
CA HIS A 110 10.92 12.10 -1.81
C HIS A 110 10.68 12.88 -0.50
N PRO A 111 11.63 13.75 -0.10
CA PRO A 111 11.46 14.57 1.10
C PRO A 111 10.37 15.65 0.96
N THR A 112 9.92 15.95 -0.25
CA THR A 112 8.90 16.96 -0.51
C THR A 112 7.51 16.44 -0.18
N THR A 113 6.78 17.19 0.63
CA THR A 113 5.34 16.97 0.84
C THR A 113 4.56 17.47 -0.37
N CYS A 114 3.63 16.66 -0.87
CA CYS A 114 2.60 17.18 -1.77
C CYS A 114 1.68 18.10 -0.96
N SER A 115 1.45 19.32 -1.46
CA SER A 115 0.42 20.22 -0.94
C SER A 115 -0.90 19.91 -1.65
N GLY A 116 -1.86 19.33 -0.93
CA GLY A 116 -3.19 18.97 -1.42
C GLY A 116 -4.12 18.67 -0.23
N GLU A 117 -5.43 18.67 -0.43
CA GLU A 117 -6.39 18.38 0.64
C GLU A 117 -6.36 16.90 1.04
N TYR A 118 -6.13 16.00 0.08
CA TYR A 118 -5.87 14.58 0.34
C TYR A 118 -4.46 14.20 -0.15
N ASN A 119 -3.65 13.63 0.74
CA ASN A 119 -2.33 13.11 0.42
C ASN A 119 -2.13 11.73 1.03
N PRO A 120 -1.28 10.89 0.41
CA PRO A 120 -0.81 9.69 1.05
C PRO A 120 -0.13 9.98 2.39
N ASN A 121 -0.27 9.05 3.34
CA ASN A 121 0.41 9.07 4.62
C ASN A 121 1.92 9.15 4.44
N THR A 122 2.55 10.03 5.21
CA THR A 122 4.00 10.18 5.23
C THR A 122 4.65 8.96 5.91
N LEU A 123 5.93 8.68 5.61
CA LEU A 123 6.65 7.57 6.25
C LEU A 123 6.68 7.66 7.79
N PRO A 124 6.80 8.84 8.44
CA PRO A 124 6.63 8.95 9.88
C PRO A 124 5.27 8.45 10.39
N VAL A 125 4.18 8.81 9.71
CA VAL A 125 2.83 8.33 10.07
C VAL A 125 2.74 6.81 9.89
N ILE A 126 3.23 6.30 8.76
CA ILE A 126 3.25 4.85 8.50
C ILE A 126 4.07 4.11 9.57
N HIS A 127 5.23 4.63 9.97
CA HIS A 127 6.07 4.05 11.02
C HIS A 127 5.33 3.95 12.36
N ASP A 128 4.63 5.02 12.76
CA ASP A 128 3.82 5.04 13.99
C ASP A 128 2.67 4.01 13.93
N LEU A 129 1.97 3.94 12.80
CA LEU A 129 0.91 2.96 12.57
C LEU A 129 1.44 1.52 12.68
N LEU A 130 2.57 1.19 12.04
CA LEU A 130 3.16 -0.16 12.13
C LEU A 130 3.54 -0.52 13.56
N ASN A 131 4.05 0.45 14.33
CA ASN A 131 4.35 0.24 15.75
C ASN A 131 3.08 -0.04 16.56
N SER A 132 2.01 0.72 16.31
CA SER A 132 0.70 0.51 16.94
C SER A 132 0.11 -0.86 16.59
N ILE A 133 0.16 -1.27 15.31
CA ILE A 133 -0.30 -2.59 14.86
C ILE A 133 0.48 -3.70 15.55
N ARG A 134 1.82 -3.64 15.50
CA ARG A 134 2.71 -4.63 16.13
C ARG A 134 2.48 -4.73 17.65
N ALA A 135 2.19 -3.62 18.31
CA ALA A 135 1.98 -3.61 19.76
C ALA A 135 0.61 -4.16 20.19
N LYS A 136 -0.37 -4.19 19.28
CA LYS A 136 -1.78 -4.47 19.62
C LYS A 136 -2.38 -5.69 18.88
N THR A 137 -1.61 -6.32 18.00
CA THR A 137 -2.09 -7.44 17.16
C THR A 137 -1.05 -8.55 17.07
N GLU A 138 -1.44 -9.70 16.53
CA GLU A 138 -0.56 -10.83 16.21
C GLU A 138 -0.10 -10.81 14.75
N ILE A 139 -0.35 -9.72 14.02
CA ILE A 139 0.03 -9.59 12.61
C ILE A 139 1.56 -9.67 12.51
N PRO A 140 2.13 -10.49 11.59
CA PRO A 140 3.55 -10.75 11.49
C PRO A 140 4.32 -9.55 10.89
N LEU A 141 4.40 -8.46 11.65
CA LEU A 141 5.16 -7.27 11.30
C LEU A 141 6.51 -7.29 12.01
N THR A 142 7.58 -7.13 11.23
CA THR A 142 8.91 -6.92 11.79
C THR A 142 9.07 -5.48 12.29
N GLU A 143 10.04 -5.27 13.18
CA GLU A 143 10.42 -3.92 13.57
C GLU A 143 10.84 -3.11 12.35
N SER A 144 10.34 -1.87 12.24
CA SER A 144 10.70 -0.97 11.16
C SER A 144 11.56 0.19 11.66
N ILE A 145 12.50 0.61 10.82
CA ILE A 145 13.44 1.68 11.07
C ILE A 145 13.14 2.82 10.09
N LEU A 146 12.79 3.98 10.62
CA LEU A 146 12.53 5.19 9.87
C LEU A 146 13.79 6.07 9.85
N ASP A 147 14.17 6.57 8.68
CA ASP A 147 15.19 7.60 8.53
C ASP A 147 14.66 8.71 7.60
N THR A 148 14.57 9.92 8.16
CA THR A 148 14.22 11.16 7.45
C THR A 148 15.37 12.17 7.43
N SER A 149 16.57 11.75 7.85
CA SER A 149 17.73 12.62 8.01
C SER A 149 18.38 13.05 6.69
N LEU A 150 18.11 12.30 5.62
CA LEU A 150 18.74 12.44 4.30
C LEU A 150 20.27 12.25 4.33
N SER A 151 20.81 11.70 5.42
CA SER A 151 22.27 11.57 5.62
C SER A 151 22.87 10.36 4.91
N LEU A 152 22.05 9.34 4.61
CA LEU A 152 22.50 8.12 3.93
C LEU A 152 22.19 8.13 2.44
N ILE A 153 20.99 8.58 2.08
CA ILE A 153 20.48 8.65 0.71
C ILE A 153 19.60 9.90 0.56
N PRO A 154 19.38 10.42 -0.67
CA PRO A 154 18.61 11.65 -0.89
C PRO A 154 17.09 11.44 -0.80
N TYR A 155 16.63 10.47 0.00
CA TYR A 155 15.23 10.11 0.17
C TYR A 155 14.92 9.84 1.65
N HIS A 156 13.68 10.07 2.05
CA HIS A 156 13.17 9.47 3.29
C HIS A 156 12.94 7.98 3.05
N PHE A 157 13.20 7.15 4.05
CA PHE A 157 12.95 5.72 3.91
C PHE A 157 12.50 5.04 5.19
N LEU A 158 11.84 3.89 4.98
CA LEU A 158 11.37 2.99 6.01
C LEU A 158 11.88 1.59 5.68
N LEU A 159 12.75 1.05 6.53
CA LEU A 159 13.37 -0.27 6.39
C LEU A 159 12.67 -1.26 7.34
N SER A 160 12.20 -2.39 6.81
CA SER A 160 11.70 -3.48 7.65
C SER A 160 12.85 -4.30 8.25
N GLY A 161 12.57 -5.04 9.33
CA GLY A 161 13.42 -6.13 9.76
C GLY A 161 13.50 -7.25 8.73
N THR A 162 14.40 -8.20 8.96
CA THR A 162 14.64 -9.31 8.03
C THR A 162 13.58 -10.41 8.14
N THR A 163 13.18 -10.94 6.99
CA THR A 163 12.51 -12.24 6.87
C THR A 163 13.55 -13.35 6.79
N ILE A 164 13.24 -14.53 7.34
CA ILE A 164 14.09 -15.72 7.18
C ILE A 164 14.04 -16.31 5.77
N THR A 165 13.06 -15.91 4.97
CA THR A 165 12.83 -16.38 3.61
C THR A 165 13.47 -15.41 2.61
N PRO A 166 14.34 -15.87 1.70
CA PRO A 166 14.92 -15.05 0.63
C PRO A 166 13.89 -14.72 -0.46
N SER A 167 14.14 -13.69 -1.28
CA SER A 167 13.14 -13.16 -2.22
C SER A 167 12.70 -14.13 -3.31
N ASP A 168 13.56 -15.07 -3.70
CA ASP A 168 13.27 -16.11 -4.70
C ASP A 168 12.30 -17.18 -4.18
N HIS A 169 12.09 -17.23 -2.87
CA HIS A 169 11.13 -18.10 -2.19
C HIS A 169 9.93 -17.32 -1.65
N LEU A 170 9.86 -16.00 -1.86
CA LEU A 170 8.71 -15.18 -1.51
C LEU A 170 7.76 -15.06 -2.71
N LEU A 171 6.46 -15.25 -2.46
CA LEU A 171 5.40 -15.10 -3.45
C LEU A 171 4.30 -14.23 -2.87
N SER A 172 3.78 -13.29 -3.65
CA SER A 172 2.52 -12.64 -3.29
C SER A 172 1.40 -13.69 -3.28
N VAL A 173 0.37 -13.49 -2.45
CA VAL A 173 -0.78 -14.40 -2.39
C VAL A 173 -1.46 -14.50 -3.76
N THR A 174 -1.60 -13.37 -4.46
CA THR A 174 -2.15 -13.33 -5.81
C THR A 174 -1.33 -14.18 -6.79
N ASP A 175 0.00 -14.07 -6.79
CA ASP A 175 0.86 -14.83 -7.71
C ASP A 175 0.88 -16.33 -7.36
N ALA A 176 0.82 -16.69 -6.07
CA ALA A 176 0.71 -18.08 -5.63
C ALA A 176 -0.60 -18.73 -6.09
N ARG A 177 -1.72 -18.01 -6.00
CA ARG A 177 -3.04 -18.47 -6.50
C ARG A 177 -3.07 -18.61 -8.01
N LYS A 178 -2.61 -17.59 -8.75
CA LYS A 178 -2.55 -17.60 -10.22
C LYS A 178 -1.67 -18.74 -10.76
N SER A 179 -0.63 -19.10 -10.02
CA SER A 179 0.28 -20.20 -10.37
C SER A 179 -0.24 -21.58 -9.96
N GLY A 180 -1.40 -21.68 -9.30
CA GLY A 180 -1.96 -22.95 -8.83
C GLY A 180 -1.12 -23.63 -7.74
N LEU A 181 -0.31 -22.87 -7.00
CA LEU A 181 0.57 -23.41 -5.95
C LEU A 181 -0.16 -23.65 -4.63
N LEU A 182 -1.35 -23.05 -4.45
CA LEU A 182 -2.19 -23.24 -3.28
C LEU A 182 -3.36 -24.15 -3.63
N SER A 183 -3.50 -25.26 -2.90
CA SER A 183 -4.74 -26.04 -2.90
C SER A 183 -5.92 -25.21 -2.36
N GLU A 184 -7.15 -25.67 -2.59
CA GLU A 184 -8.35 -25.03 -2.04
C GLU A 184 -8.30 -24.96 -0.51
N LYS A 185 -7.78 -26.02 0.14
CA LYS A 185 -7.59 -26.08 1.59
C LYS A 185 -6.56 -25.07 2.08
N ALA A 186 -5.41 -24.99 1.41
CA ALA A 186 -4.36 -24.00 1.70
C ALA A 186 -4.87 -22.56 1.51
N SER A 187 -5.62 -22.30 0.44
CA SER A 187 -6.22 -20.99 0.17
C SER A 187 -7.24 -20.60 1.23
N SER A 188 -8.09 -21.55 1.66
CA SER A 188 -9.07 -21.32 2.73
C SER A 188 -8.41 -21.06 4.08
N PHE A 189 -7.32 -21.77 4.40
CA PHE A 189 -6.55 -21.53 5.62
C PHE A 189 -5.90 -20.14 5.61
N LEU A 190 -5.31 -19.74 4.49
CA LEU A 190 -4.76 -18.41 4.31
C LEU A 190 -5.82 -17.32 4.45
N ASP A 191 -7.00 -17.50 3.84
CA ASP A 191 -8.13 -16.59 4.00
C ASP A 191 -8.58 -16.46 5.45
N LEU A 192 -8.67 -17.59 6.17
CA LEU A 192 -9.00 -17.60 7.59
C LEU A 192 -8.00 -16.77 8.40
N GLU A 193 -6.70 -16.94 8.16
CA GLU A 193 -5.66 -16.22 8.89
C GLU A 193 -5.64 -14.72 8.53
N LEU A 194 -5.81 -14.36 7.25
CA LEU A 194 -5.95 -12.98 6.81
C LEU A 194 -7.19 -12.31 7.40
N GLY A 195 -8.32 -13.03 7.44
CA GLY A 195 -9.52 -12.60 8.13
C GLY A 195 -9.21 -12.29 9.59
N LYS A 196 -8.57 -13.22 10.30
CA LYS A 196 -8.17 -13.05 11.71
C LYS A 196 -7.29 -11.81 11.91
N PHE A 197 -6.31 -11.57 11.04
CA PHE A 197 -5.47 -10.37 11.08
C PHE A 197 -6.27 -9.08 10.89
N LEU A 198 -7.17 -9.02 9.90
CA LEU A 198 -8.05 -7.86 9.71
C LEU A 198 -8.98 -7.64 10.91
N GLY A 199 -9.49 -8.72 11.50
CA GLY A 199 -10.32 -8.66 12.71
C GLY A 199 -9.57 -8.03 13.88
N GLN A 200 -8.33 -8.48 14.12
CA GLN A 200 -7.46 -7.92 15.16
C GLN A 200 -7.10 -6.47 14.87
N LEU A 201 -6.78 -6.14 13.62
CA LEU A 201 -6.48 -4.77 13.19
C LEU A 201 -7.61 -3.83 13.58
N HIS A 202 -8.84 -4.15 13.17
CA HIS A 202 -9.98 -3.27 13.38
C HIS A 202 -10.47 -3.23 14.82
N ALA A 203 -10.36 -4.34 15.55
CA ALA A 203 -10.80 -4.43 16.93
C ALA A 203 -9.80 -3.78 17.91
N ASN A 204 -8.49 -3.90 17.65
CA ASN A 204 -7.47 -3.50 18.62
C ASN A 204 -6.76 -2.19 18.22
N VAL A 205 -6.72 -1.84 16.94
CA VAL A 205 -6.07 -0.62 16.45
C VAL A 205 -7.15 0.39 16.08
N GLN A 206 -7.61 1.11 17.11
CA GLN A 206 -8.66 2.12 17.03
C GLN A 206 -8.13 3.50 17.41
N ASN A 207 -8.92 4.53 17.10
CA ASN A 207 -8.60 5.92 17.40
C ASN A 207 -9.84 6.68 17.92
N ASP A 208 -9.62 7.86 18.50
CA ASP A 208 -10.69 8.70 19.04
C ASP A 208 -11.41 9.53 17.96
N TRP A 209 -10.83 9.68 16.77
CA TRP A 209 -11.39 10.45 15.65
C TRP A 209 -11.26 9.72 14.33
N PHE A 210 -12.15 10.03 13.40
CA PHE A 210 -12.13 9.55 12.02
C PHE A 210 -11.25 10.42 11.13
N GLY A 211 -10.72 9.83 10.05
CA GLY A 211 -10.01 10.55 8.99
C GLY A 211 -8.60 10.02 8.72
N VAL A 212 -7.78 10.84 8.07
CA VAL A 212 -6.39 10.48 7.76
C VAL A 212 -5.58 10.41 9.06
N PRO A 213 -4.70 9.41 9.25
CA PRO A 213 -3.86 9.30 10.42
C PRO A 213 -2.84 10.44 10.48
N LEU A 214 -2.65 10.97 11.69
CA LEU A 214 -1.74 12.07 11.99
C LEU A 214 -0.94 11.70 13.23
N LEU A 215 0.32 12.15 13.29
CA LEU A 215 1.17 11.95 14.48
C LEU A 215 0.64 12.70 15.71
N GLU A 216 -0.10 13.78 15.48
CA GLU A 216 -0.72 14.58 16.51
C GLU A 216 -2.22 14.65 16.26
N LYS A 217 -2.98 14.83 17.34
CA LYS A 217 -4.43 15.04 17.25
C LYS A 217 -4.72 16.28 16.38
N PRO A 218 -5.60 16.20 15.37
CA PRO A 218 -5.96 17.35 14.56
C PRO A 218 -6.61 18.45 15.42
N ALA A 219 -6.48 19.70 14.97
CA ALA A 219 -7.10 20.85 15.64
C ALA A 219 -8.63 20.72 15.69
N GLU A 220 -9.22 20.19 14.62
CA GLU A 220 -10.65 19.93 14.48
C GLU A 220 -10.86 18.44 14.19
N PRO A 221 -10.86 17.57 15.23
CA PRO A 221 -11.11 16.15 15.06
C PRO A 221 -12.56 15.90 14.64
N SER A 222 -12.76 15.05 13.64
CA SER A 222 -14.09 14.58 13.26
C SER A 222 -14.49 13.35 14.06
N TYR A 223 -15.67 13.40 14.67
CA TYR A 223 -16.26 12.31 15.46
C TYR A 223 -17.44 11.64 14.75
N ALA A 224 -17.74 12.05 13.51
CA ALA A 224 -18.82 11.49 12.70
C ALA A 224 -18.24 10.90 11.41
N TRP A 225 -18.37 9.59 11.24
CA TRP A 225 -17.87 8.93 10.04
C TRP A 225 -18.50 9.48 8.76
N GLN A 226 -19.81 9.76 8.77
CA GLN A 226 -20.52 10.33 7.62
C GLN A 226 -19.90 11.64 7.12
N GLU A 227 -19.55 12.55 8.03
CA GLU A 227 -18.90 13.82 7.69
C GLU A 227 -17.49 13.60 7.16
N THR A 228 -16.71 12.75 7.82
CA THR A 228 -15.35 12.41 7.39
C THR A 228 -15.33 11.80 5.99
N PHE A 229 -16.16 10.78 5.75
CA PHE A 229 -16.25 10.11 4.45
C PHE A 229 -16.69 11.10 3.36
N THR A 230 -17.66 11.97 3.67
CA THR A 230 -18.10 13.04 2.75
C THR A 230 -16.93 13.93 2.34
N ASN A 231 -16.15 14.41 3.31
CA ASN A 231 -15.02 15.29 3.05
C ASN A 231 -13.91 14.58 2.24
N LEU A 232 -13.60 13.33 2.55
CA LEU A 232 -12.63 12.53 1.80
C LEU A 232 -13.07 12.33 0.33
N LEU A 233 -14.34 11.97 0.12
CA LEU A 233 -14.90 11.74 -1.20
C LEU A 233 -14.95 13.02 -2.04
N GLU A 234 -15.47 14.12 -1.48
CA GLU A 234 -15.55 15.41 -2.18
C GLU A 234 -14.17 15.99 -2.49
N GLY A 235 -13.19 15.81 -1.58
CA GLY A 235 -11.80 16.22 -1.84
C GLY A 235 -11.21 15.51 -3.06
N LEU A 236 -11.45 14.20 -3.21
CA LEU A 236 -11.06 13.48 -4.42
C LEU A 236 -11.79 13.98 -5.67
N ILE A 237 -13.12 14.12 -5.60
CA ILE A 237 -13.94 14.61 -6.73
C ILE A 237 -13.45 15.99 -7.20
N TYR A 238 -13.14 16.88 -6.26
CA TYR A 238 -12.62 18.22 -6.53
C TYR A 238 -11.34 18.21 -7.37
N HIS A 239 -10.45 17.24 -7.17
CA HIS A 239 -9.24 17.10 -8.00
C HIS A 239 -9.56 16.78 -9.47
N PHE A 240 -10.58 15.96 -9.74
CA PHE A 240 -11.00 15.65 -11.10
C PHE A 240 -11.78 16.80 -11.75
N GLU A 241 -12.72 17.40 -11.02
CA GLU A 241 -13.60 18.46 -11.53
C GLU A 241 -12.83 19.73 -11.92
N ASN A 242 -11.80 20.11 -11.15
CA ASN A 242 -10.95 21.27 -11.48
C ASN A 242 -9.88 20.99 -12.54
N GLY A 243 -9.82 19.76 -13.07
CA GLY A 243 -8.85 19.38 -14.08
C GLY A 243 -7.42 19.21 -13.54
N ASN A 244 -7.24 19.07 -12.22
CA ASN A 244 -5.95 18.67 -11.64
C ASN A 244 -5.58 17.24 -12.05
N VAL A 245 -6.60 16.41 -12.31
CA VAL A 245 -6.47 15.08 -12.90
C VAL A 245 -7.25 15.03 -14.20
N LYS A 246 -6.58 14.66 -15.30
CA LYS A 246 -7.21 14.47 -16.61
C LYS A 246 -7.57 13.00 -16.78
N VAL A 247 -8.80 12.76 -17.23
CA VAL A 247 -9.35 11.44 -17.52
C VAL A 247 -9.99 11.45 -18.90
N ASP A 248 -10.02 10.29 -19.55
CA ASP A 248 -10.50 10.15 -20.94
C ASP A 248 -12.03 9.86 -21.02
N PHE A 249 -12.72 9.89 -19.88
CA PHE A 249 -14.16 9.65 -19.77
C PHE A 249 -14.81 10.70 -18.85
N GLU A 250 -16.13 10.85 -18.97
CA GLU A 250 -16.90 11.78 -18.15
C GLU A 250 -17.26 11.14 -16.80
N ILE A 251 -16.70 11.65 -15.71
CA ILE A 251 -17.13 11.26 -14.35
C ILE A 251 -18.46 11.97 -14.05
N PRO A 252 -19.54 11.26 -13.71
CA PRO A 252 -20.87 11.83 -13.52
C PRO A 252 -21.04 12.53 -12.15
N TYR A 253 -20.31 13.62 -11.91
CA TYR A 253 -20.23 14.32 -10.62
C TYR A 253 -21.59 14.69 -10.02
N GLU A 254 -22.50 15.25 -10.82
CA GLU A 254 -23.83 15.65 -10.37
C GLU A 254 -24.65 14.47 -9.85
N LYS A 255 -24.55 13.30 -10.50
CA LYS A 255 -25.23 12.07 -10.06
C LYS A 255 -24.61 11.53 -8.78
N ILE A 256 -23.28 11.53 -8.68
CA ILE A 256 -22.56 11.12 -7.46
C ILE A 256 -23.07 11.95 -6.28
N ARG A 257 -23.03 13.29 -6.38
CA ARG A 257 -23.49 14.20 -5.31
C ARG A 257 -24.98 14.06 -5.00
N LEU A 258 -25.82 13.86 -6.01
CA LEU A 258 -27.25 13.61 -5.83
C LEU A 258 -27.51 12.34 -5.00
N TYR A 259 -26.88 11.23 -5.38
CA TYR A 259 -27.06 9.97 -4.68
C TYR A 259 -26.41 9.99 -3.30
N HIS A 260 -25.29 10.69 -3.15
CA HIS A 260 -24.61 10.85 -1.87
C HIS A 260 -25.47 11.64 -0.88
N SER A 261 -26.11 12.73 -1.35
CA SER A 261 -27.06 13.51 -0.55
C SER A 261 -28.24 12.66 -0.07
N ARG A 262 -28.72 11.71 -0.90
CA ARG A 262 -29.73 10.73 -0.48
C ARG A 262 -29.19 9.79 0.59
N ALA A 263 -28.01 9.22 0.40
CA ALA A 263 -27.37 8.33 1.37
C ALA A 263 -27.19 9.00 2.75
N ILE A 264 -26.74 10.26 2.77
CA ILE A 264 -26.66 11.11 3.97
C ILE A 264 -28.04 11.30 4.60
N GLY A 265 -29.06 11.64 3.80
CA GLY A 265 -30.42 11.87 4.29
C GLY A 265 -31.08 10.62 4.91
N PHE A 266 -30.59 9.42 4.57
CA PHE A 266 -31.00 8.15 5.15
C PHE A 266 -30.02 7.63 6.21
N SER A 267 -29.07 8.46 6.65
CA SER A 267 -28.09 8.11 7.69
C SER A 267 -27.27 6.86 7.35
N LEU A 268 -26.98 6.60 6.06
CA LEU A 268 -26.36 5.36 5.58
C LEU A 268 -25.03 5.04 6.29
N PHE A 269 -24.31 6.07 6.72
CA PHE A 269 -22.97 5.96 7.31
C PHE A 269 -22.94 6.15 8.83
N ASP A 270 -24.08 6.44 9.48
CA ASP A 270 -24.16 6.76 10.91
C ASP A 270 -24.00 5.54 11.84
N ASP A 271 -23.98 4.32 11.30
CA ASP A 271 -23.80 3.06 12.03
C ASP A 271 -22.33 2.79 12.42
N VAL A 272 -21.40 3.65 12.01
CA VAL A 272 -19.97 3.52 12.31
C VAL A 272 -19.64 4.36 13.53
N GLU A 273 -19.56 3.70 14.68
CA GLU A 273 -19.35 4.37 15.97
C GLU A 273 -17.88 4.49 16.37
N VAL A 274 -17.04 3.56 15.91
CA VAL A 274 -15.64 3.45 16.34
C VAL A 274 -14.70 3.59 15.14
N PRO A 275 -13.79 4.58 15.14
CA PRO A 275 -12.74 4.69 14.13
C PRO A 275 -11.74 3.54 14.26
N SER A 276 -11.76 2.63 13.29
CA SER A 276 -10.79 1.53 13.18
C SER A 276 -9.74 1.86 12.14
N LEU A 277 -8.52 1.36 12.30
CA LEU A 277 -7.49 1.49 11.27
C LEU A 277 -7.84 0.62 10.07
N VAL A 278 -8.10 1.25 8.92
CA VAL A 278 -8.39 0.57 7.65
C VAL A 278 -7.18 0.66 6.73
N TRP A 279 -6.73 -0.46 6.20
CA TRP A 279 -5.76 -0.56 5.12
C TRP A 279 -6.43 -0.47 3.74
N LEU A 280 -7.01 0.70 3.47
CA LEU A 280 -7.92 0.95 2.33
C LEU A 280 -7.48 0.38 0.97
N THR A 281 -6.19 0.46 0.66
CA THR A 281 -5.63 0.01 -0.62
C THR A 281 -4.96 -1.36 -0.56
N GLY A 282 -4.90 -1.99 0.61
CA GLY A 282 -4.26 -3.27 0.84
C GLY A 282 -4.89 -4.40 0.05
N SER A 283 -4.08 -5.19 -0.65
CA SER A 283 -4.57 -6.37 -1.36
C SER A 283 -3.71 -7.60 -1.09
N GLU A 284 -4.15 -8.73 -1.65
CA GLU A 284 -3.38 -9.97 -1.68
C GLU A 284 -2.02 -9.83 -2.39
N ASP A 285 -1.81 -8.80 -3.20
CA ASP A 285 -0.51 -8.51 -3.82
C ASP A 285 0.51 -7.99 -2.81
N ASP A 286 0.04 -7.47 -1.67
CA ASP A 286 0.86 -6.92 -0.60
C ASP A 286 1.15 -7.93 0.52
N VAL A 287 0.58 -9.13 0.43
CA VAL A 287 0.82 -10.23 1.38
C VAL A 287 1.77 -11.22 0.72
N PHE A 288 2.92 -11.45 1.36
CA PHE A 288 3.94 -12.38 0.89
C PHE A 288 3.97 -13.63 1.75
N ILE A 289 3.89 -14.77 1.09
CA ILE A 289 4.05 -16.09 1.69
C ILE A 289 5.35 -16.75 1.25
N SER A 290 5.86 -17.68 2.05
CA SER A 290 6.90 -18.59 1.59
C SER A 290 6.34 -19.51 0.52
N LYS A 291 7.20 -19.92 -0.42
CA LYS A 291 6.83 -20.88 -1.45
C LYS A 291 6.36 -22.19 -0.79
N PRO A 292 5.13 -22.67 -1.09
CA PRO A 292 4.63 -23.90 -0.52
C PRO A 292 5.57 -25.08 -0.80
N THR A 293 5.93 -25.82 0.25
CA THR A 293 6.78 -27.02 0.13
C THR A 293 5.99 -28.26 -0.28
N ASN A 294 4.69 -28.29 0.01
CA ASN A 294 3.77 -29.36 -0.34
C ASN A 294 2.37 -28.78 -0.66
N PRO A 295 1.92 -28.78 -1.92
CA PRO A 295 0.64 -28.18 -2.31
C PRO A 295 -0.60 -28.70 -1.56
N ASP A 296 -0.56 -29.96 -1.11
CA ASP A 296 -1.68 -30.63 -0.43
C ASP A 296 -1.71 -30.37 1.09
N ASP A 297 -0.62 -29.82 1.63
CA ASP A 297 -0.50 -29.49 3.04
C ASP A 297 -0.75 -27.99 3.26
N PRO A 298 -1.84 -27.58 3.93
CA PRO A 298 -2.15 -26.17 4.16
C PRO A 298 -1.18 -25.46 5.10
N TRP A 299 -0.30 -26.20 5.78
CA TRP A 299 0.75 -25.64 6.66
C TRP A 299 2.13 -25.63 5.99
N SER A 300 2.20 -25.93 4.69
CA SER A 300 3.47 -26.00 3.95
C SER A 300 4.07 -24.65 3.57
N PHE A 301 3.42 -23.56 3.96
CA PHE A 301 3.85 -22.17 3.78
C PHE A 301 3.54 -21.35 5.04
N GLU A 302 4.11 -20.15 5.11
CA GLU A 302 3.92 -19.18 6.18
C GLU A 302 3.72 -17.79 5.56
N ILE A 303 2.95 -16.92 6.23
CA ILE A 303 2.86 -15.49 5.86
C ILE A 303 4.15 -14.83 6.34
N CYS A 304 5.09 -14.64 5.43
CA CYS A 304 6.43 -14.12 5.74
C CYS A 304 6.44 -12.61 5.94
N ALA A 305 5.59 -11.90 5.21
CA ALA A 305 5.50 -10.45 5.31
C ALA A 305 4.15 -9.94 4.84
N ILE A 306 3.72 -8.85 5.44
CA ILE A 306 2.67 -7.99 4.91
C ILE A 306 3.36 -6.65 4.65
N LEU A 307 3.34 -6.20 3.39
CA LEU A 307 4.06 -4.99 3.03
C LEU A 307 3.50 -3.81 3.84
N PRO A 308 4.36 -2.92 4.34
CA PRO A 308 3.96 -1.78 5.16
C PRO A 308 3.34 -0.65 4.32
N VAL A 309 2.39 -0.96 3.44
CA VAL A 309 1.81 0.04 2.53
C VAL A 309 0.63 0.75 3.17
N GLY A 310 0.90 1.44 4.28
CA GLY A 310 -0.07 2.30 4.95
C GLY A 310 -0.32 3.63 4.24
N ALA A 311 0.05 3.78 2.96
CA ALA A 311 0.03 5.05 2.24
C ALA A 311 -1.37 5.67 2.18
N HIS A 312 -2.43 4.86 2.11
CA HIS A 312 -3.81 5.34 2.12
C HIS A 312 -4.60 4.80 3.32
N ALA A 313 -3.91 4.39 4.38
CA ALA A 313 -4.57 3.95 5.60
C ALA A 313 -5.37 5.10 6.23
N ILE A 314 -6.53 4.79 6.80
CA ILE A 314 -7.45 5.77 7.42
C ILE A 314 -8.07 5.24 8.70
N TRP A 315 -8.46 6.15 9.59
CA TRP A 315 -9.36 5.87 10.71
C TRP A 315 -10.80 5.94 10.20
N GLY A 316 -11.42 4.79 9.98
CA GLY A 316 -12.69 4.72 9.25
C GLY A 316 -13.50 3.48 9.54
N ASP A 317 -14.48 3.24 8.67
CA ASP A 317 -15.31 2.04 8.68
C ASP A 317 -14.51 0.83 8.16
N PRO A 318 -14.35 -0.24 8.96
CA PRO A 318 -13.77 -1.53 8.51
C PRO A 318 -14.26 -2.04 7.15
N LEU A 319 -15.51 -1.76 6.78
CA LEU A 319 -16.07 -2.23 5.51
C LEU A 319 -15.39 -1.59 4.29
N LEU A 320 -14.56 -0.56 4.46
CA LEU A 320 -13.75 0.05 3.39
C LEU A 320 -12.61 -0.83 2.88
N GLU A 321 -12.16 -1.84 3.63
CA GLU A 321 -11.04 -2.70 3.22
C GLU A 321 -11.22 -3.24 1.81
N SER A 322 -10.19 -3.12 0.95
CA SER A 322 -10.24 -3.73 -0.38
C SER A 322 -10.24 -5.25 -0.33
N PHE A 323 -9.83 -5.86 0.79
CA PHE A 323 -10.01 -7.29 1.04
C PHE A 323 -11.47 -7.74 1.05
N PHE A 324 -12.44 -6.83 1.20
CA PHE A 324 -13.87 -7.16 1.17
C PHE A 324 -14.55 -6.86 -0.18
N ILE A 325 -13.78 -6.58 -1.22
CA ILE A 325 -14.31 -6.41 -2.58
C ILE A 325 -14.68 -7.79 -3.16
N PRO A 326 -15.87 -7.94 -3.79
CA PRO A 326 -16.26 -9.19 -4.43
C PRO A 326 -15.16 -9.76 -5.35
N PRO A 327 -14.89 -11.07 -5.28
CA PRO A 327 -15.69 -12.13 -4.65
C PRO A 327 -15.49 -12.32 -3.14
N ASN A 328 -14.69 -11.47 -2.49
CA ASN A 328 -14.44 -11.52 -1.05
C ASN A 328 -15.49 -10.74 -0.24
N PRO A 329 -15.55 -10.94 1.09
CA PRO A 329 -14.82 -11.94 1.89
C PRO A 329 -15.27 -13.37 1.55
N THR A 330 -14.31 -14.29 1.41
CA THR A 330 -14.66 -15.71 1.41
C THR A 330 -15.26 -16.12 2.75
N LYS A 331 -15.91 -17.28 2.82
CA LYS A 331 -16.47 -17.78 4.10
C LYS A 331 -15.39 -17.94 5.17
N ALA A 332 -14.22 -18.44 4.78
CA ALA A 332 -13.09 -18.61 5.68
C ALA A 332 -12.57 -17.25 6.17
N MET A 333 -12.43 -16.26 5.28
CA MET A 333 -12.03 -14.91 5.68
C MET A 333 -13.04 -14.27 6.63
N ALA A 334 -14.34 -14.40 6.36
CA ALA A 334 -15.37 -13.88 7.25
C ALA A 334 -15.36 -14.56 8.64
N GLU A 335 -15.16 -15.88 8.68
CA GLU A 335 -15.00 -16.63 9.93
C GLU A 335 -13.77 -16.17 10.71
N GLY A 336 -12.63 -16.02 10.02
CA GLY A 336 -11.38 -15.53 10.58
C GLY A 336 -11.54 -14.13 11.15
N TYR A 337 -12.19 -13.24 10.39
CA TYR A 337 -12.46 -11.86 10.80
C TYR A 337 -13.21 -11.78 12.12
N ILE A 338 -14.29 -12.57 12.26
CA ILE A 338 -15.03 -12.68 13.52
C ILE A 338 -14.15 -13.28 14.63
N GLY A 339 -13.39 -14.34 14.32
CA GLY A 339 -12.46 -14.96 15.26
C GLY A 339 -11.32 -14.04 15.74
N GLY A 340 -10.96 -13.04 14.95
CA GLY A 340 -9.99 -12.00 15.28
C GLY A 340 -10.56 -10.85 16.13
N GLY A 341 -11.86 -10.87 16.44
CA GLY A 341 -12.56 -9.81 17.18
C GLY A 341 -13.32 -8.81 16.32
N GLY A 342 -13.30 -9.00 14.99
CA GLY A 342 -14.09 -8.21 14.06
C GLY A 342 -15.60 -8.46 14.22
N GLY A 343 -16.40 -7.46 13.86
CA GLY A 343 -17.86 -7.61 13.77
C GLY A 343 -18.32 -8.45 12.58
N ALA A 344 -19.62 -8.74 12.47
CA ALA A 344 -20.14 -9.37 11.26
C ALA A 344 -20.12 -8.38 10.07
N LEU A 345 -19.44 -8.75 8.98
CA LEU A 345 -19.18 -7.86 7.83
C LEU A 345 -20.42 -7.55 6.99
N THR A 346 -21.40 -8.46 6.90
CA THR A 346 -22.59 -8.23 6.07
C THR A 346 -23.79 -8.98 6.62
N ILE A 347 -24.78 -8.24 7.09
CA ILE A 347 -26.03 -8.75 7.68
C ILE A 347 -27.24 -8.13 6.95
N PHE A 348 -27.12 -6.94 6.34
CA PHE A 348 -28.28 -6.17 5.83
C PHE A 348 -28.08 -5.53 4.45
N PRO A 349 -29.16 -5.34 3.65
CA PRO A 349 -29.10 -4.68 2.34
C PRO A 349 -28.39 -3.32 2.35
N ARG A 350 -28.52 -2.57 3.45
CA ARG A 350 -27.87 -1.28 3.67
C ARG A 350 -26.34 -1.35 3.56
N GLN A 351 -25.70 -2.41 4.06
CA GLN A 351 -24.25 -2.59 3.97
C GLN A 351 -23.79 -2.83 2.54
N ASN A 352 -24.62 -3.46 1.70
CA ASN A 352 -24.31 -3.61 0.27
C ASN A 352 -24.28 -2.24 -0.43
N THR A 353 -25.23 -1.36 -0.13
CA THR A 353 -25.23 0.01 -0.68
C THR A 353 -24.00 0.79 -0.22
N LYS A 354 -23.64 0.67 1.06
CA LYS A 354 -22.42 1.26 1.61
C LYS A 354 -21.16 0.74 0.92
N ARG A 355 -21.10 -0.55 0.62
CA ARG A 355 -19.98 -1.14 -0.14
C ARG A 355 -19.83 -0.53 -1.53
N ILE A 356 -20.93 -0.24 -2.24
CA ILE A 356 -20.88 0.43 -3.55
C ILE A 356 -20.23 1.83 -3.43
N TRP A 357 -20.52 2.58 -2.36
CA TRP A 357 -19.85 3.86 -2.08
C TRP A 357 -18.34 3.70 -1.86
N TYR A 358 -17.95 2.67 -1.12
CA TYR A 358 -16.54 2.39 -0.82
C TYR A 358 -15.77 1.92 -2.06
N ASP A 359 -16.41 1.15 -2.94
CA ASP A 359 -15.84 0.75 -4.24
C ASP A 359 -15.66 1.97 -5.17
N LEU A 360 -16.65 2.88 -5.21
CA LEU A 360 -16.55 4.15 -5.92
C LEU A 360 -15.38 4.99 -5.39
N PHE A 361 -15.27 5.12 -4.06
CA PHE A 361 -14.20 5.89 -3.43
C PHE A 361 -12.80 5.30 -3.74
N LEU A 362 -12.65 3.98 -3.61
CA LEU A 362 -11.39 3.31 -3.96
C LEU A 362 -11.03 3.50 -5.43
N ALA A 363 -11.99 3.34 -6.35
CA ALA A 363 -11.74 3.51 -7.78
C ALA A 363 -11.29 4.94 -8.13
N LEU A 364 -11.91 5.96 -7.53
CA LEU A 364 -11.48 7.35 -7.67
C LEU A 364 -10.07 7.57 -7.11
N LEU A 365 -9.77 6.98 -5.95
CA LEU A 365 -8.45 7.08 -5.32
C LEU A 365 -7.35 6.42 -6.18
N VAL A 366 -7.58 5.20 -6.66
CA VAL A 366 -6.63 4.49 -7.52
C VAL A 366 -6.42 5.27 -8.81
N LEU A 367 -7.50 5.81 -9.42
CA LEU A 367 -7.40 6.64 -10.62
C LEU A 367 -6.59 7.91 -10.37
N TYR A 368 -6.76 8.53 -9.19
CA TYR A 368 -5.97 9.68 -8.76
C TYR A 368 -4.49 9.32 -8.67
N GLU A 369 -4.12 8.21 -8.04
CA GLU A 369 -2.71 7.80 -7.89
C GLU A 369 -2.03 7.47 -9.23
N ILE A 370 -2.74 6.85 -10.17
CA ILE A 370 -2.15 6.45 -11.47
C ILE A 370 -2.12 7.58 -12.52
N ARG A 371 -2.60 8.79 -12.18
CA ARG A 371 -2.78 9.92 -13.12
C ARG A 371 -1.55 10.30 -13.95
N ASN A 372 -0.37 10.21 -13.36
CA ASN A 372 0.90 10.62 -13.96
C ASN A 372 1.73 9.44 -14.46
N LEU A 373 1.20 8.23 -14.38
CA LEU A 373 1.86 7.05 -14.89
C LEU A 373 1.57 6.95 -16.38
N GLY A 374 2.61 6.70 -17.17
CA GLY A 374 2.49 6.56 -18.62
C GLY A 374 1.61 5.39 -19.05
N ASP A 375 1.62 5.11 -20.35
CA ASP A 375 0.64 4.22 -20.99
C ASP A 375 1.05 2.74 -21.00
N ALA A 376 1.68 2.25 -19.93
CA ALA A 376 1.97 0.82 -19.80
C ALA A 376 0.66 0.01 -19.74
N ASP A 377 0.65 -1.20 -20.28
CA ASP A 377 -0.58 -2.00 -20.41
C ASP A 377 -1.26 -2.27 -19.07
N GLU A 378 -0.48 -2.55 -18.02
CA GLU A 378 -0.99 -2.68 -16.64
C GLU A 378 -1.71 -1.41 -16.15
N ILE A 379 -1.17 -0.23 -16.47
CA ILE A 379 -1.79 1.05 -16.08
C ILE A 379 -3.07 1.29 -16.86
N LYS A 380 -3.11 0.93 -18.15
CA LYS A 380 -4.33 1.00 -18.96
C LYS A 380 -5.42 0.08 -18.42
N GLU A 381 -5.07 -1.16 -18.05
CA GLU A 381 -5.99 -2.10 -17.43
C GLU A 381 -6.55 -1.55 -16.11
N LYS A 382 -5.70 -0.96 -15.26
CA LYS A 382 -6.14 -0.30 -14.03
C LYS A 382 -7.04 0.91 -14.29
N ARG A 383 -6.73 1.75 -15.28
CA ARG A 383 -7.61 2.88 -15.68
C ARG A 383 -8.97 2.38 -16.16
N ALA A 384 -8.99 1.35 -17.00
CA ALA A 384 -10.23 0.75 -17.50
C ALA A 384 -11.06 0.13 -16.36
N TRP A 385 -10.41 -0.51 -15.38
CA TRP A 385 -11.06 -1.00 -14.17
C TRP A 385 -11.66 0.15 -13.35
N CYS A 386 -10.92 1.26 -13.15
CA CYS A 386 -11.41 2.43 -12.42
C CYS A 386 -12.63 3.03 -13.12
N GLU A 387 -12.55 3.27 -14.43
CA GLU A 387 -13.64 3.80 -15.25
C GLU A 387 -14.90 2.94 -15.11
N LYS A 388 -14.76 1.63 -15.35
CA LYS A 388 -15.87 0.68 -15.22
C LYS A 388 -16.47 0.70 -13.82
N THR A 389 -15.63 0.66 -12.78
CA THR A 389 -16.09 0.63 -11.39
C THR A 389 -16.82 1.92 -11.01
N ILE A 390 -16.31 3.08 -11.43
CA ILE A 390 -16.96 4.38 -11.19
C ILE A 390 -18.34 4.41 -11.85
N LEU A 391 -18.42 4.05 -13.13
CA LEU A 391 -19.68 4.10 -13.89
C LEU A 391 -20.71 3.08 -13.37
N ASP A 392 -20.29 1.84 -13.12
CA ASP A 392 -21.15 0.78 -12.58
C ASP A 392 -21.66 1.12 -11.18
N SER A 393 -20.80 1.66 -10.30
CA SER A 393 -21.21 2.08 -8.96
C SER A 393 -22.22 3.21 -9.01
N VAL A 394 -22.03 4.21 -9.88
CA VAL A 394 -23.01 5.31 -10.02
C VAL A 394 -24.34 4.81 -10.58
N ASP A 395 -24.32 3.88 -11.54
CA ASP A 395 -25.56 3.29 -12.05
C ASP A 395 -26.29 2.48 -10.95
N ALA A 396 -25.56 1.65 -10.19
CA ALA A 396 -26.13 0.87 -9.10
C ALA A 396 -26.70 1.75 -7.96
N LEU A 397 -26.05 2.86 -7.64
CA LEU A 397 -26.48 3.80 -6.59
C LEU A 397 -27.80 4.51 -6.89
N LYS A 398 -28.21 4.59 -8.16
CA LYS A 398 -29.48 5.19 -8.56
C LYS A 398 -30.68 4.57 -7.83
N ASP A 399 -30.70 3.24 -7.82
CA ASP A 399 -31.83 2.43 -7.34
C ASP A 399 -31.48 1.67 -6.03
N ALA A 400 -30.29 1.92 -5.46
CA ALA A 400 -29.83 1.24 -4.25
C ALA A 400 -30.72 1.56 -3.02
N PRO A 401 -31.04 0.56 -2.19
CA PRO A 401 -31.79 0.76 -0.96
C PRO A 401 -30.93 1.53 0.06
N ASN A 402 -31.52 2.50 0.74
CA ASN A 402 -30.83 3.28 1.77
C ASN A 402 -31.35 2.99 3.19
N TYR A 403 -32.23 2.00 3.35
CA TYR A 403 -32.88 1.62 4.63
C TYR A 403 -32.66 0.16 4.99
#